data_AF-A0A926WLS1-F1
#
_entry.id   AF-A0A926WLS1-F1
#
_cell.length_a   1.000
_cell.length_b   1.000
_cell.length_c   1.000
_cell.angle_alpha   90.00
_cell.angle_beta   90.00
_cell.angle_gamma   90.00
#
_symmetry.space_group_name_H-M   'P 1'
#
loop_
_entity.id
_entity.type
_entity.pdbx_description
1 polymer ?
#
loop_
_entity_poly.entity_id
_entity_poly.type
_entity_poly.pdbx_seq_one_letter_code
_entity_poly.pdbx_strand_id
1 'polypeptide(L)'
;MVIKIAEISKDIDTLPEEAQILLLDFIQLLKKRYPQPENQHIENEKTFSSTQKQKPHPLDTFIEKYGAWEDERTAEEIVKEIYNSRTISNYDISL
;
A
#
# COMPACT_ATOMS: atom_id res chain seq x y z
N MET A 1 17.42 0.27 -3.90
CA MET A 1 17.45 -0.51 -5.16
C MET A 1 17.03 0.43 -6.28
N VAL A 2 17.91 0.75 -7.22
CA VAL A 2 17.62 1.69 -8.30
C VAL A 2 17.01 0.90 -9.44
N ILE A 3 15.71 1.06 -9.69
CA ILE A 3 15.02 0.36 -10.77
C ILE A 3 15.39 1.05 -12.08
N LYS A 4 16.10 0.34 -12.97
CA LYS A 4 16.51 0.87 -14.27
C LYS A 4 15.39 0.65 -15.29
N ILE A 5 14.57 1.67 -15.47
CA ILE A 5 13.40 1.64 -16.37
C ILE A 5 13.77 1.23 -17.80
N ALA A 6 14.95 1.62 -18.28
CA ALA A 6 15.44 1.28 -19.62
C ALA A 6 15.77 -0.21 -19.81
N GLU A 7 16.13 -0.92 -18.75
CA GLU A 7 16.34 -2.38 -18.82
C GLU A 7 14.98 -3.09 -18.89
N ILE A 8 14.00 -2.62 -18.10
CA ILE A 8 12.64 -3.18 -18.08
C ILE A 8 11.94 -3.04 -19.44
N SER A 9 12.07 -1.88 -20.11
CA SER A 9 11.45 -1.70 -21.42
C SER A 9 12.00 -2.69 -22.46
N LYS A 10 13.32 -2.89 -22.44
CA LYS A 10 13.99 -3.83 -23.34
C LYS A 10 13.54 -5.28 -23.06
N ASP A 11 13.39 -5.63 -21.79
CA ASP A 11 12.94 -6.95 -21.37
C ASP A 11 11.49 -7.20 -21.83
N ILE A 12 10.62 -6.18 -21.74
CA ILE A 12 9.24 -6.26 -22.23
C ILE A 12 9.19 -6.49 -23.75
N ASP A 13 10.01 -5.79 -24.52
CA ASP A 13 10.06 -5.94 -25.98
C ASP A 13 10.58 -7.32 -26.41
N THR A 14 11.40 -7.97 -25.58
CA THR A 14 11.87 -9.35 -25.82
C THR A 14 10.87 -10.44 -25.42
N LEU A 15 9.75 -10.10 -24.77
CA LEU A 15 8.74 -11.08 -24.40
C LEU A 15 7.91 -11.55 -25.61
N PRO A 16 7.40 -12.80 -25.59
CA PRO A 16 6.43 -13.28 -26.57
C PRO A 16 5.15 -12.43 -26.60
N GLU A 17 4.48 -12.40 -27.74
CA GLU A 17 3.28 -11.58 -27.98
C GLU A 17 2.16 -11.87 -26.97
N GLU A 18 1.97 -13.15 -26.61
CA GLU A 18 0.98 -13.57 -25.62
C GLU A 18 1.26 -13.00 -24.22
N ALA A 19 2.54 -12.90 -23.84
CA ALA A 19 2.95 -12.36 -22.56
C ALA A 19 2.80 -10.83 -22.51
N GLN A 20 3.05 -10.14 -23.63
CA GLN A 20 2.82 -8.70 -23.75
C GLN A 20 1.32 -8.37 -23.61
N ILE A 21 0.45 -9.18 -24.22
CA ILE A 21 -1.01 -9.04 -24.10
C ILE A 21 -1.45 -9.25 -22.64
N LEU A 22 -0.91 -10.25 -21.95
CA LEU A 22 -1.24 -10.52 -20.56
C LEU A 22 -0.79 -9.40 -19.62
N LEU A 23 0.36 -8.77 -19.89
CA LEU A 23 0.80 -7.58 -19.18
C LEU A 23 -0.15 -6.40 -19.38
N LEU A 24 -0.63 -6.19 -20.61
CA LEU A 24 -1.61 -5.14 -20.90
C LEU A 24 -2.93 -5.38 -20.15
N ASP A 25 -3.45 -6.61 -20.14
CA ASP A 25 -4.67 -6.96 -19.41
C ASP A 25 -4.49 -6.76 -17.90
N PHE A 26 -3.34 -7.16 -17.36
CA PHE A 26 -3.00 -6.94 -15.96
C PHE A 26 -2.93 -5.45 -15.60
N ILE A 27 -2.34 -4.63 -16.45
CA ILE A 27 -2.29 -3.16 -16.28
C ILE A 27 -3.71 -2.58 -16.28
N GLN A 28 -4.60 -3.05 -17.18
CA GLN A 28 -6.00 -2.62 -17.20
C GLN A 28 -6.74 -3.01 -15.93
N LEU A 29 -6.53 -4.23 -15.43
CA LEU A 29 -7.10 -4.69 -14.17
C LEU A 29 -6.65 -3.84 -12.99
N LEU A 30 -5.36 -3.48 -12.94
CA LEU A 30 -4.81 -2.59 -11.92
C LEU A 30 -5.42 -1.19 -12.00
N LYS A 31 -5.53 -0.61 -13.20
CA LYS A 31 -6.18 0.68 -13.41
C LYS A 31 -7.64 0.68 -12.94
N LYS A 32 -8.36 -0.43 -13.17
CA LYS A 32 -9.75 -0.59 -12.71
C LYS A 32 -9.88 -0.70 -11.20
N ARG A 33 -8.97 -1.43 -10.54
CA ARG A 33 -9.00 -1.63 -9.08
C ARG A 33 -8.45 -0.45 -8.28
N TYR A 34 -7.51 0.28 -8.87
CA TYR A 34 -6.88 1.45 -8.29
C TYR A 34 -7.03 2.65 -9.23
N PRO A 35 -8.25 3.20 -9.37
CA PRO A 35 -8.43 4.43 -10.10
C PRO A 35 -7.61 5.52 -9.40
N GLN A 36 -6.55 5.97 -10.05
CA GLN A 36 -5.77 7.09 -9.55
C GLN A 36 -6.67 8.34 -9.53
N PRO A 37 -6.71 9.11 -8.44
CA PRO A 37 -7.29 10.44 -8.48
C PRO A 37 -6.48 11.29 -9.49
N GLU A 38 -7.17 12.00 -10.37
CA GLU A 38 -6.69 12.67 -11.59
C GLU A 38 -5.59 13.75 -11.40
N ASN A 39 -4.89 13.81 -10.27
CA ASN A 39 -3.95 14.88 -9.92
C ASN A 39 -2.47 14.47 -9.96
N GLN A 40 -2.10 13.45 -10.72
CA GLN A 40 -0.68 13.17 -11.02
C GLN A 40 -0.51 12.92 -12.52
N HIS A 41 -0.82 13.96 -13.29
CA HIS A 41 -0.21 14.13 -14.60
C HIS A 41 1.31 14.17 -14.36
N ILE A 42 2.00 13.16 -14.87
CA ILE A 42 3.45 13.12 -14.94
C ILE A 42 3.84 14.19 -15.97
N GLU A 43 4.08 15.42 -15.51
CA GLU A 43 4.90 16.37 -16.23
C GLU A 43 6.25 16.45 -15.53
N ASN A 44 7.26 16.01 -16.28
CA ASN A 44 8.64 16.28 -15.97
C ASN A 44 8.83 17.79 -15.80
N GLU A 45 9.73 18.13 -14.87
CA GLU A 45 10.42 19.41 -14.75
C GLU A 45 9.72 20.55 -13.97
N LYS A 46 10.45 20.96 -12.93
CA LYS A 46 10.64 22.35 -12.48
C LYS A 46 9.56 22.97 -11.57
N THR A 47 9.93 22.97 -10.29
CA THR A 47 9.85 24.13 -9.39
C THR A 47 8.50 24.81 -9.25
N PHE A 48 7.68 24.44 -8.26
CA PHE A 48 6.89 25.42 -7.51
C PHE A 48 6.63 24.95 -6.07
N SER A 49 7.19 25.70 -5.12
CA SER A 49 6.65 25.80 -3.77
C SER A 49 5.17 26.21 -3.82
N SER A 50 4.30 25.55 -3.07
CA SER A 50 3.24 26.19 -2.27
C SER A 50 2.23 25.12 -1.79
N THR A 51 2.19 24.95 -0.47
CA THR A 51 0.99 24.71 0.34
C THR A 51 -0.29 24.28 -0.41
N GLN A 52 -0.40 23.00 -0.75
CA GLN A 52 -1.70 22.36 -0.91
C GLN A 52 -2.00 21.59 0.37
N LYS A 53 -3.04 22.03 1.11
CA LYS A 53 -3.65 21.23 2.17
C LYS A 53 -4.12 19.92 1.53
N GLN A 54 -3.29 18.89 1.65
CA GLN A 54 -3.68 17.53 1.32
C GLN A 54 -4.89 17.20 2.19
N LYS A 55 -5.91 16.59 1.57
CA LYS A 55 -7.06 16.04 2.29
C LYS A 55 -6.49 15.13 3.39
N PRO A 56 -6.87 15.30 4.67
CA PRO A 56 -6.27 14.53 5.75
C PRO A 56 -6.39 13.05 5.40
N HIS A 57 -5.26 12.34 5.44
CA HIS A 57 -5.23 10.91 5.22
C HIS A 57 -6.23 10.27 6.20
N PRO A 58 -6.89 9.15 5.85
CA PRO A 58 -7.76 8.46 6.79
C PRO A 58 -7.09 8.19 8.15
N LEU A 59 -5.77 8.00 8.15
CA LEU A 59 -4.96 7.90 9.37
C LEU A 59 -4.89 9.22 10.15
N ASP A 60 -4.74 10.37 9.48
CA ASP A 60 -4.72 11.67 10.17
C ASP A 60 -6.06 11.93 10.87
N THR A 61 -7.18 11.56 10.22
CA THR A 61 -8.53 11.67 10.82
C THR A 61 -8.70 10.71 11.98
N PHE A 62 -8.11 9.52 11.90
CA PHE A 62 -8.15 8.51 12.95
C PHE A 62 -7.33 8.95 14.17
N ILE A 63 -6.11 9.44 13.98
CA ILE A 63 -5.23 9.94 15.04
C ILE A 63 -5.82 11.20 15.69
N GLU A 64 -6.46 12.10 14.93
CA GLU A 64 -7.18 13.24 15.49
C GLU A 64 -8.35 12.81 16.38
N LYS A 65 -9.13 11.81 15.94
CA LYS A 65 -10.34 11.36 16.65
C LYS A 65 -10.04 10.51 17.89
N TYR A 66 -9.05 9.63 17.82
CA TYR A 66 -8.78 8.63 18.85
C TYR A 66 -7.48 8.90 19.62
N GLY A 67 -6.73 9.94 19.25
CA GLY A 67 -5.40 10.20 19.76
C GLY A 67 -4.35 9.28 19.14
N ALA A 68 -3.08 9.64 19.29
CA ALA A 68 -2.01 8.70 19.08
C ALA A 68 -2.16 7.57 20.12
N TRP A 69 -2.06 6.31 19.67
CA TRP A 69 -1.91 5.17 20.57
C TRP A 69 -0.51 5.23 21.19
N GLU A 70 -0.32 6.15 22.15
CA GLU A 70 0.85 6.19 23.01
C GLU A 70 0.67 5.07 24.05
N ASP A 71 1.08 3.85 23.66
CA ASP A 71 1.21 2.75 24.60
C ASP A 71 2.58 2.86 25.26
N GLU A 72 2.63 2.97 26.59
CA GLU A 72 3.88 3.01 27.36
C GLU A 72 4.63 1.68 27.30
N ARG A 73 3.96 0.61 26.87
CA ARG A 73 4.51 -0.74 26.78
C ARG A 73 5.35 -0.90 25.52
N THR A 74 6.41 -1.68 25.66
CA THR A 74 7.24 -2.09 24.52
C THR A 74 6.47 -3.01 23.58
N ALA A 75 6.87 -3.08 22.32
CA ALA A 75 6.24 -3.96 21.33
C ALA A 75 6.26 -5.44 21.80
N GLU A 76 7.32 -5.84 22.50
CA GLU A 76 7.51 -7.17 23.07
C GLU A 76 6.48 -7.49 24.16
N GLU A 77 6.13 -6.52 25.00
CA GLU A 77 5.13 -6.66 26.06
C GLU A 77 3.72 -6.78 25.48
N ILE A 78 3.40 -5.97 24.47
CA ILE A 78 2.13 -6.05 23.74
C ILE A 78 1.98 -7.42 23.07
N VAL A 79 3.02 -7.88 22.36
CA VAL A 79 3.02 -9.22 21.75
C VAL A 79 2.82 -10.29 22.81
N LYS A 80 3.56 -10.24 23.91
CA LYS A 80 3.45 -11.21 25.01
C LYS A 80 2.05 -11.22 25.62
N GLU A 81 1.43 -10.07 25.85
CA GLU A 81 0.06 -9.97 26.34
C GLU A 81 -0.97 -10.57 25.37
N ILE A 82 -0.83 -10.33 24.06
CA ILE A 82 -1.70 -10.92 23.03
C ILE A 82 -1.60 -12.45 23.06
N TYR A 83 -0.38 -13.01 23.14
CA TYR A 83 -0.18 -14.45 23.19
C TYR A 83 -0.64 -15.07 24.51
N ASN A 84 -0.48 -14.36 25.64
CA ASN A 84 -0.99 -14.82 26.94
C ASN A 84 -2.52 -14.76 27.03
N SER A 85 -3.13 -13.73 26.45
CA SER A 85 -4.58 -13.53 26.39
C SER A 85 -5.25 -14.47 25.40
N ARG A 86 -4.47 -15.03 24.45
CA ARG A 86 -4.91 -16.08 23.56
C ARG A 86 -4.93 -17.41 24.31
N THR A 87 -5.83 -17.51 25.28
CA THR A 87 -6.31 -18.82 25.73
C THR A 87 -6.96 -19.48 24.54
N ILE A 88 -6.66 -20.76 24.31
CA ILE A 88 -7.43 -21.59 23.37
C ILE A 88 -8.87 -21.50 23.89
N SER A 89 -9.73 -20.74 23.21
CA SER A 89 -11.16 -20.84 23.50
C SER A 89 -11.52 -22.28 23.14
N ASN A 90 -11.71 -23.12 24.15
CA ASN A 90 -12.31 -24.45 24.05
C ASN A 90 -13.78 -24.28 23.64
N TYR A 91 -14.03 -23.72 22.45
CA TYR A 91 -15.25 -24.04 21.74
C TYR A 91 -14.97 -25.41 21.14
N ASP A 92 -15.42 -26.45 21.84
CA ASP A 92 -15.64 -27.78 21.31
C ASP A 92 -16.28 -27.64 19.93
N ILE A 93 -15.47 -27.70 18.88
CA ILE A 93 -15.96 -27.93 17.52
C ILE A 93 -16.25 -29.43 17.49
N SER A 94 -17.40 -29.81 18.05
CA SER A 94 -17.95 -31.16 17.91
C SER A 94 -18.14 -31.46 16.43
N LEU A 95 -17.36 -32.43 15.94
CA LEU A 95 -17.39 -32.94 14.57
C LEU A 95 -18.60 -33.85 14.34
#